data_AF-A0A238BLH2-F1
#
_entry.id   AF-A0A238BLH2-F1
#
_cell.length_a   1.000
_cell.length_b   1.000
_cell.length_c   1.000
_cell.angle_alpha   90.00
_cell.angle_beta   90.00
_cell.angle_gamma   90.00
#
_symmetry.space_group_name_H-M   'P 1'
#
loop_
_entity.id
_entity.type
_entity.pdbx_description
1 polymer ?
#
loop_
_entity_poly.entity_id
_entity_poly.type
_entity_poly.pdbx_seq_one_letter_code
_entity_poly.pdbx_strand_id
1 'polypeptide(L)'
;MKCLLWNEVKDRKNRNLGNKFLYLSNTRKSISMEKGKGNCPEMNSISNCICNRSERTIICLTCGATFRGHAARACNEHPRRINLMDIQLCPNTSCRSKDIVEYENIDT
;
A
#
# COMPACT_ATOMS: atom_id res chain seq x y z
N MET A 1 -7.16 -21.53 -50.57
CA MET A 1 -6.19 -22.61 -50.29
C MET A 1 -6.48 -23.14 -48.91
N LYS A 2 -6.72 -24.45 -48.80
CA LYS A 2 -7.20 -25.17 -47.61
C LYS A 2 -5.99 -25.77 -46.88
N CYS A 3 -6.21 -26.18 -45.63
CA CYS A 3 -5.41 -27.15 -44.85
C CYS A 3 -4.19 -26.57 -44.11
N LEU A 4 -3.88 -26.91 -42.86
CA LEU A 4 -4.42 -27.88 -41.90
C LEU A 4 -3.85 -27.52 -40.50
N LEU A 5 -4.59 -27.93 -39.48
CA LEU A 5 -4.20 -27.98 -38.07
C LEU A 5 -3.45 -29.30 -37.80
N TRP A 6 -2.75 -29.39 -36.66
CA TRP A 6 -2.18 -30.57 -35.96
C TRP A 6 -0.69 -30.93 -36.20
N ASN A 7 0.06 -31.00 -35.08
CA ASN A 7 0.74 -32.19 -34.52
C ASN A 7 1.85 -31.74 -33.56
N GLU A 8 1.72 -31.94 -32.25
CA GLU A 8 1.94 -33.18 -31.47
C GLU A 8 3.41 -33.39 -30.99
N VAL A 9 3.55 -33.29 -29.67
CA VAL A 9 4.30 -34.15 -28.72
C VAL A 9 5.73 -34.62 -29.05
N LYS A 10 6.73 -34.29 -28.19
CA LYS A 10 7.44 -35.24 -27.28
C LYS A 10 8.74 -34.68 -26.67
N ASP A 11 8.72 -34.69 -25.33
CA ASP A 11 9.74 -35.06 -24.35
C ASP A 11 11.20 -34.52 -24.30
N ARG A 12 11.48 -34.00 -23.10
CA ARG A 12 12.71 -34.09 -22.25
C ARG A 12 14.08 -33.97 -22.92
N LYS A 13 14.80 -32.92 -22.50
CA LYS A 13 16.13 -33.02 -21.86
C LYS A 13 16.45 -31.77 -21.03
N ASN A 14 16.50 -31.95 -19.71
CA ASN A 14 17.09 -31.03 -18.76
C ASN A 14 18.61 -30.97 -18.99
N ARG A 15 19.14 -29.81 -19.36
CA ARG A 15 20.55 -29.43 -19.15
C ARG A 15 20.62 -27.94 -18.87
N ASN A 16 21.13 -27.62 -17.68
CA ASN A 16 21.59 -26.30 -17.26
C ASN A 16 22.44 -25.65 -18.36
N LEU A 17 21.98 -24.53 -18.90
CA LEU A 17 22.83 -23.56 -19.56
C LEU A 17 22.76 -22.28 -18.75
N GLY A 18 23.83 -22.02 -18.01
CA GLY A 18 23.99 -20.80 -17.24
C GLY A 18 24.04 -19.60 -18.18
N ASN A 19 23.15 -18.64 -17.94
CA ASN A 19 23.31 -17.30 -18.45
C ASN A 19 23.64 -16.36 -17.29
N LYS A 20 24.90 -15.94 -17.31
CA LYS A 20 25.46 -14.77 -16.64
C LYS A 20 24.50 -13.59 -16.76
N PHE A 21 23.79 -13.28 -15.69
CA PHE A 21 23.45 -11.90 -15.38
C PHE A 21 24.41 -11.45 -14.29
N LEU A 22 25.39 -10.65 -14.69
CA LEU A 22 26.28 -9.96 -13.77
C LEU A 22 25.42 -9.11 -12.83
N TYR A 23 25.49 -9.41 -11.54
CA TYR A 23 25.15 -8.47 -10.49
C TYR A 23 26.00 -7.22 -10.69
N LEU A 24 25.41 -6.12 -11.15
CA LEU A 24 26.02 -4.81 -10.95
C LEU A 24 25.88 -4.49 -9.45
N SER A 25 27.00 -4.59 -8.76
CA SER A 25 27.23 -4.05 -7.43
C SER A 25 26.89 -2.56 -7.45
N ASN A 26 25.71 -2.20 -6.94
CA ASN A 26 25.30 -0.81 -6.77
C ASN A 26 26.24 -0.17 -5.74
N THR A 27 27.24 0.55 -6.25
CA THR A 27 28.11 1.41 -5.48
C THR A 27 27.25 2.45 -4.77
N ARG A 28 27.21 2.40 -3.43
CA ARG A 28 26.56 3.40 -2.59
C ARG A 28 27.27 4.74 -2.78
N LYS A 29 26.84 5.51 -3.76
CA LYS A 29 27.15 6.93 -3.84
C LYS A 29 26.31 7.60 -2.77
N SER A 30 26.95 7.93 -1.65
CA SER A 30 26.37 8.70 -0.55
C SER A 30 26.05 10.10 -1.05
N ILE A 31 24.84 10.26 -1.58
CA ILE A 31 24.20 11.56 -1.78
C ILE A 31 23.45 11.86 -0.49
N SER A 32 23.94 12.87 0.23
CA SER A 32 23.33 13.43 1.42
C SER A 32 21.92 13.90 1.08
N MET A 33 20.90 13.13 1.44
CA MET A 33 19.51 13.57 1.32
C MET A 33 19.30 14.69 2.33
N GLU A 34 19.22 15.91 1.81
CA GLU A 34 18.74 17.05 2.57
C GLU A 34 17.34 16.70 3.10
N LYS A 35 17.21 16.71 4.43
CA LYS A 35 15.92 16.60 5.12
C LYS A 35 15.02 17.71 4.59
N GLY A 36 14.11 17.35 3.69
CA GLY A 36 12.92 18.14 3.39
C GLY A 36 12.05 18.24 4.64
N LYS A 37 12.40 19.19 5.51
CA LYS A 37 11.54 19.65 6.59
C LYS A 37 10.37 20.38 5.94
N GLY A 38 9.29 19.64 5.66
CA GLY A 38 7.97 20.23 5.51
C GLY A 38 7.55 20.80 6.86
N ASN A 39 8.08 21.97 7.22
CA ASN A 39 7.60 22.74 8.35
C ASN A 39 6.29 23.42 7.91
N CYS A 40 5.17 22.96 8.44
CA CYS A 40 4.02 23.84 8.59
C CYS A 40 4.29 24.71 9.83
N PRO A 41 4.06 26.03 9.77
CA PRO A 41 4.27 26.90 10.92
C PRO A 41 3.32 26.45 12.04
N GLU A 42 3.92 26.05 13.16
CA GLU A 42 3.22 25.76 14.40
C GLU A 42 2.70 27.09 14.97
N MET A 43 1.57 27.53 14.43
CA MET A 43 0.77 28.60 15.00
C MET A 43 -0.57 28.02 15.39
N ASN A 44 -0.88 28.21 16.66
CA ASN A 44 -2.08 27.82 17.40
C ASN A 44 -3.34 28.41 16.76
N SER A 45 -3.68 27.89 15.60
CA SER A 45 -4.91 28.05 14.85
C SER A 45 -5.60 26.70 14.94
N ILE A 46 -6.93 26.72 15.07
CA ILE A 46 -7.77 25.52 15.03
C ILE A 46 -7.61 24.91 13.64
N SER A 47 -6.52 24.18 13.43
CA SER A 47 -6.19 23.53 12.18
C SER A 47 -7.04 22.28 12.12
N ASN A 48 -7.85 22.16 11.07
CA ASN A 48 -8.65 20.97 10.78
C ASN A 48 -7.76 19.88 10.14
N CYS A 49 -6.48 19.86 10.49
CA CYS A 49 -5.49 18.94 9.95
C CYS A 49 -5.66 17.56 10.58
N ILE A 50 -5.83 16.56 9.73
CA ILE A 50 -6.01 15.15 10.14
C ILE A 50 -4.79 14.27 9.79
N CYS A 51 -3.66 14.87 9.43
CA CYS A 51 -2.51 14.12 8.92
C CYS A 51 -1.82 13.27 9.98
N ASN A 52 -1.82 13.72 11.24
CA ASN A 52 -1.16 13.05 12.37
C ASN A 52 -2.17 12.34 13.29
N ARG A 53 -3.29 11.86 12.74
CA ARG A 53 -4.28 11.07 13.49
C ARG A 53 -3.60 9.87 14.16
N SER A 54 -3.97 9.61 15.41
CA SER A 54 -3.55 8.40 16.13
C SER A 54 -4.10 7.15 15.46
N GLU A 55 -3.42 6.03 15.67
CA GLU A 55 -3.86 4.73 15.19
C GLU A 55 -5.17 4.31 15.88
N ARG A 56 -6.09 3.72 15.11
CA ARG A 56 -7.37 3.22 15.59
C ARG A 56 -7.55 1.76 15.18
N THR A 57 -8.58 1.13 15.72
CA THR A 57 -9.07 -0.15 15.24
C THR A 57 -10.16 0.11 14.19
N ILE A 58 -10.10 -0.57 13.06
CA ILE A 58 -11.13 -0.52 12.03
C ILE A 58 -11.82 -1.88 11.96
N ILE A 59 -13.12 -1.86 11.69
CA ILE A 59 -13.95 -3.04 11.48
C ILE A 59 -14.53 -2.99 10.07
N CYS A 60 -14.41 -4.08 9.32
CA CYS A 60 -15.13 -4.27 8.05
C CYS A 60 -16.55 -4.74 8.33
N LEU A 61 -17.55 -3.97 7.89
CA LEU A 61 -18.96 -4.29 8.10
C LEU A 61 -19.44 -5.45 7.22
N THR A 62 -18.71 -5.78 6.15
CA THR A 62 -19.09 -6.86 5.23
C THR A 62 -18.59 -8.24 5.68
N CYS A 63 -17.35 -8.35 6.19
CA CYS A 63 -16.78 -9.64 6.59
C CYS A 63 -16.41 -9.74 8.08
N GLY A 64 -16.60 -8.67 8.86
CA GLY A 64 -16.29 -8.63 10.29
C GLY A 64 -14.81 -8.57 10.65
N ALA A 65 -13.91 -8.58 9.65
CA ALA A 65 -12.46 -8.53 9.92
C ALA A 65 -12.07 -7.20 10.61
N THR A 66 -11.21 -7.30 11.62
CA THR A 66 -10.67 -6.17 12.37
C THR A 66 -9.19 -5.97 12.07
N PHE A 67 -8.76 -4.73 11.92
CA PHE A 67 -7.36 -4.39 11.60
C PHE A 67 -6.99 -3.00 12.13
N ARG A 68 -5.69 -2.72 12.25
CA ARG A 68 -5.19 -1.45 12.78
C ARG A 68 -4.97 -0.44 11.66
N GLY A 69 -5.35 0.81 11.89
CA GLY A 69 -5.19 1.92 10.95
C GLY A 69 -6.25 3.00 11.16
N HIS A 70 -6.54 3.77 10.12
CA HIS A 70 -7.71 4.64 10.08
C HIS A 70 -8.38 4.56 8.71
N ALA A 71 -9.69 4.84 8.65
CA ALA A 71 -10.38 4.90 7.38
C ALA A 71 -9.79 6.05 6.57
N ALA A 72 -9.53 5.81 5.29
CA ALA A 72 -8.90 6.78 4.41
C ALA A 72 -9.75 8.05 4.32
N ARG A 73 -9.16 9.20 4.69
CA ARG A 73 -9.81 10.51 4.59
C ARG A 73 -8.81 11.52 4.03
N ALA A 74 -9.26 12.33 3.07
CA ALA A 74 -8.45 13.43 2.58
C ALA A 74 -8.37 14.54 3.64
N CYS A 75 -7.17 15.05 3.88
CA CYS A 75 -6.97 16.21 4.73
C CYS A 75 -7.33 17.48 3.94
N ASN A 76 -8.20 18.34 4.50
CA ASN A 76 -8.59 19.60 3.85
C ASN A 76 -7.41 20.56 3.68
N GLU A 77 -6.45 20.54 4.61
CA GLU A 77 -5.24 21.36 4.54
C GLU A 77 -4.16 20.75 3.66
N HIS A 78 -4.12 19.41 3.58
CA HIS A 78 -3.09 18.67 2.87
C HIS A 78 -3.71 17.59 1.97
N PRO A 79 -4.44 17.96 0.91
CA PRO A 79 -5.23 17.02 0.11
C PRO A 79 -4.38 15.98 -0.66
N ARG A 80 -3.10 16.27 -0.85
CA ARG A 80 -2.13 15.36 -1.51
C ARG A 80 -1.34 14.51 -0.52
N ARG A 81 -1.46 14.75 0.79
CA ARG A 81 -0.76 13.97 1.80
C ARG A 81 -1.59 12.74 2.13
N ILE A 82 -0.98 11.57 1.93
CA ILE A 82 -1.57 10.26 2.23
C ILE A 82 -0.91 9.76 3.52
N ASN A 83 -1.68 9.17 4.42
CA ASN A 83 -1.12 8.45 5.57
C ASN A 83 -0.88 6.98 5.19
N LEU A 84 0.25 6.41 5.60
CA LEU A 84 0.59 5.01 5.36
C LEU A 84 -0.46 4.04 5.96
N MET A 85 -1.13 4.47 7.03
CA MET A 85 -2.13 3.69 7.75
C MET A 85 -3.58 3.98 7.28
N ASP A 86 -3.76 4.79 6.22
CA ASP A 86 -5.07 5.00 5.59
C ASP A 86 -5.49 3.73 4.85
N ILE A 87 -6.63 3.16 5.25
CA ILE A 87 -7.21 1.98 4.64
C ILE A 87 -8.43 2.39 3.83
N GLN A 88 -8.40 2.11 2.54
CA GLN A 88 -9.50 2.42 1.61
C GLN A 88 -10.46 1.24 1.41
N LEU A 89 -9.94 0.02 1.52
CA LEU A 89 -10.66 -1.22 1.29
C LEU A 89 -10.26 -2.24 2.35
N CYS A 90 -11.18 -3.16 2.65
CA CYS A 90 -10.90 -4.28 3.52
C CYS A 90 -9.64 -5.06 3.04
N PRO A 91 -8.62 -5.26 3.89
CA PRO A 91 -7.40 -5.98 3.53
C PRO A 91 -7.62 -7.47 3.24
N ASN A 92 -8.76 -8.03 3.66
CA ASN A 92 -9.13 -9.40 3.33
C ASN A 92 -9.32 -9.53 1.81
N THR A 93 -8.46 -10.34 1.19
CA THR A 93 -8.38 -10.52 -0.27
C THR A 93 -9.67 -11.06 -0.88
N SER A 94 -10.46 -11.81 -0.13
CA SER A 94 -11.76 -12.34 -0.57
C SER A 94 -12.90 -11.34 -0.41
N CYS A 95 -12.75 -10.30 0.41
CA CYS A 95 -13.81 -9.32 0.70
C CYS A 95 -13.61 -8.01 -0.07
N ARG A 96 -12.47 -7.33 0.15
CA ARG A 96 -12.14 -6.02 -0.45
C ARG A 96 -13.26 -4.96 -0.41
N SER A 97 -14.20 -5.08 0.52
CA SER A 97 -15.31 -4.12 0.67
C SER A 97 -14.81 -2.73 1.06
N LYS A 98 -15.56 -1.69 0.65
CA LYS A 98 -15.37 -0.30 1.07
C LYS A 98 -16.03 0.01 2.42
N ASP A 99 -16.91 -0.88 2.88
CA ASP A 99 -17.71 -0.66 4.08
C ASP A 99 -16.88 -0.97 5.34
N ILE A 100 -16.05 -0.01 5.73
CA ILE A 100 -15.17 -0.07 6.89
C ILE A 100 -15.44 1.10 7.82
N VAL A 101 -15.39 0.88 9.12
CA VAL A 101 -15.65 1.90 10.14
C VAL A 101 -14.57 1.89 11.22
N GLU A 102 -14.20 3.07 11.70
CA GLU A 102 -13.31 3.22 12.85
C GLU A 102 -14.08 2.90 14.14
N TYR A 103 -13.48 2.10 15.01
CA TYR A 103 -14.00 1.78 16.32
C TYR A 103 -13.49 2.81 17.33
N GLU A 104 -14.41 3.53 17.97
CA GLU A 104 -14.11 4.41 19.10
C GLU A 104 -14.38 3.62 20.39
N ASN A 105 -13.34 3.37 21.19
CA ASN A 105 -13.55 2.98 22.58
C ASN A 105 -14.15 4.20 23.27
N ILE A 106 -15.44 4.15 23.56
CA ILE A 106 -16.05 5.07 24.52
C ILE A 106 -15.61 4.54 25.88
N ASP A 107 -14.46 5.03 26.36
CA ASP A 107 -14.03 4.76 27.74
C ASP A 107 -15.02 5.52 28.66
N THR A 108 -16.06 4.81 29.12
CA THR A 108 -17.01 5.25 30.16
C THR A 108 -16.39 5.25 31.54
#